data_AF-M1DDC7-F1
#
_entry.id   AF-M1DDC7-F1
#
_cell.length_a   1.000
_cell.length_b   1.000
_cell.length_c   1.000
_cell.angle_alpha   90.00
_cell.angle_beta   90.00
_cell.angle_gamma   90.00
#
_symmetry.space_group_name_H-M   'P 1'
#
loop_
_entity.id
_entity.type
_entity.pdbx_description
1 polymer ?
#
loop_
_entity_poly.entity_id
_entity_poly.type
_entity_poly.pdbx_seq_one_letter_code
_entity_poly.pdbx_strand_id
1 'polypeptide(L)'
;MNDHRDHILGWMNELWNKWRGHLHANYVKDKPIQQSLRIIPRGVGEKRMGMAKLKEMVQADPSLPSIEIVEKCCGPQTRSHVFGFGDGVKAKDLKGGTSSKVELLSALRSTREDNKCLNEENKSLNEENKSLNEENKSLNDRLSTLEDEMKEIMKMKELFAAQQSHVQPATSPVSTE
;
A
#
# COMPACT_ATOMS: atom_id res chain seq x y z
N MET A 1 16.94 -7.57 -19.59
CA MET A 1 15.93 -7.54 -20.69
C MET A 1 14.55 -8.05 -20.26
N ASN A 2 14.36 -8.58 -19.04
CA ASN A 2 13.06 -9.10 -18.57
C ASN A 2 12.26 -8.06 -17.75
N ASP A 3 12.91 -7.06 -17.17
CA ASP A 3 12.29 -6.12 -16.23
C ASP A 3 11.21 -5.24 -16.87
N HIS A 4 11.40 -4.85 -18.14
CA HIS A 4 10.40 -4.08 -18.87
C HIS A 4 9.13 -4.90 -19.17
N ARG A 5 9.30 -6.19 -19.48
CA ARG A 5 8.20 -7.13 -19.74
C ARG A 5 7.40 -7.38 -18.46
N ASP A 6 8.08 -7.62 -17.35
CA ASP A 6 7.44 -7.89 -16.07
C ASP A 6 6.72 -6.64 -15.53
N HIS A 7 7.28 -5.46 -15.77
CA HIS A 7 6.61 -4.19 -15.47
C HIS A 7 5.32 -3.98 -16.27
N ILE A 8 5.34 -4.25 -17.58
CA ILE A 8 4.13 -4.16 -18.43
C ILE A 8 3.06 -5.16 -17.99
N LEU A 9 3.45 -6.41 -17.70
CA LEU A 9 2.52 -7.44 -17.24
C LEU A 9 1.93 -7.12 -15.87
N GLY A 10 2.74 -6.58 -14.96
CA GLY A 10 2.29 -6.09 -13.65
C GLY A 10 1.24 -4.99 -13.81
N TRP A 11 1.52 -4.00 -14.65
CA TRP A 11 0.60 -2.90 -14.92
C TRP A 11 -0.72 -3.36 -15.57
N MET A 12 -0.66 -4.27 -16.54
CA MET A 12 -1.85 -4.85 -17.18
C MET A 12 -2.71 -5.64 -16.19
N ASN A 13 -2.09 -6.41 -15.30
CA ASN A 13 -2.82 -7.18 -14.29
C ASN A 13 -3.50 -6.27 -13.27
N GLU A 14 -2.83 -5.20 -12.85
CA GLU A 14 -3.40 -4.19 -11.96
C GLU A 14 -4.62 -3.50 -12.60
N LEU A 15 -4.50 -3.12 -13.87
CA LEU A 15 -5.60 -2.51 -14.63
C LEU A 15 -6.80 -3.46 -14.74
N TRP A 16 -6.56 -4.73 -15.05
CA TRP A 16 -7.58 -5.77 -15.11
C TRP A 16 -8.27 -5.98 -13.75
N ASN A 17 -7.51 -6.00 -12.67
CA ASN A 17 -8.04 -6.15 -11.31
C ASN A 17 -8.92 -4.96 -10.91
N LYS A 18 -8.48 -3.73 -11.21
CA LYS A 18 -9.26 -2.50 -10.98
C LYS A 18 -10.57 -2.51 -11.78
N TRP A 19 -10.51 -2.88 -13.06
CA TRP A 19 -11.69 -2.95 -13.92
C TRP A 19 -12.68 -4.02 -13.46
N ARG A 20 -12.19 -5.23 -13.14
CA ARG A 20 -13.01 -6.33 -12.61
C ARG A 20 -13.64 -5.99 -11.25
N GLY A 21 -12.90 -5.33 -10.37
CA GLY A 21 -13.43 -4.86 -9.08
C GLY A 21 -14.56 -3.83 -9.26
N HIS A 22 -14.38 -2.88 -10.18
CA HIS A 22 -15.40 -1.90 -10.53
C HIS A 22 -16.64 -2.55 -11.16
N LEU A 23 -16.45 -3.53 -12.06
CA LEU A 23 -17.54 -4.29 -12.66
C LEU A 23 -18.34 -5.05 -11.57
N HIS A 24 -17.63 -5.73 -10.68
CA HIS A 24 -18.27 -6.50 -9.62
C HIS A 24 -19.02 -5.60 -8.64
N ALA A 25 -18.43 -4.48 -8.24
CA ALA A 25 -19.04 -3.52 -7.32
C ALA A 25 -20.31 -2.87 -7.90
N ASN A 26 -20.27 -2.43 -9.16
CA ASN A 26 -21.36 -1.63 -9.74
C ASN A 26 -22.45 -2.46 -10.42
N TYR A 27 -22.14 -3.68 -10.85
CA TYR A 27 -23.05 -4.46 -11.70
C TYR A 27 -23.40 -5.83 -11.12
N VAL A 28 -22.62 -6.38 -10.19
CA VAL A 28 -22.77 -7.77 -9.68
C VAL A 28 -23.14 -7.83 -8.21
N LYS A 29 -22.59 -6.95 -7.36
CA LYS A 29 -22.65 -7.07 -5.90
C LYS A 29 -24.07 -7.15 -5.32
N ASP A 30 -25.01 -6.42 -5.91
CA ASP A 30 -26.38 -6.30 -5.38
C ASP A 30 -27.46 -6.84 -6.33
N LYS A 31 -27.07 -7.58 -7.39
CA LYS A 31 -28.00 -8.11 -8.39
C LYS A 31 -27.77 -9.60 -8.61
N PRO A 32 -28.83 -10.40 -8.80
CA PRO A 32 -28.66 -11.80 -9.19
C PRO A 32 -27.89 -11.85 -10.53
N ILE A 33 -26.97 -12.82 -10.66
CA ILE A 33 -26.05 -12.97 -11.81
C ILE A 33 -26.76 -12.83 -13.16
N GLN A 34 -28.00 -13.32 -13.26
CA GLN A 34 -28.83 -13.22 -14.47
C GLN A 34 -29.20 -11.78 -14.86
N GLN A 35 -29.37 -10.87 -13.90
CA GLN A 35 -29.62 -9.45 -14.14
C GLN A 35 -28.32 -8.69 -14.44
N SER A 36 -27.21 -9.03 -13.79
CA SER A 36 -25.90 -8.45 -14.08
C SER A 36 -25.46 -8.68 -15.52
N LEU A 37 -25.75 -9.87 -16.07
CA LEU A 37 -25.51 -10.21 -17.47
C LEU A 37 -26.34 -9.39 -18.47
N ARG A 38 -27.42 -8.73 -18.04
CA ARG A 38 -28.21 -7.81 -18.88
C ARG A 38 -27.68 -6.38 -18.88
N ILE A 39 -26.88 -5.99 -17.88
CA ILE A 39 -26.37 -4.63 -17.72
C ILE A 39 -24.96 -4.58 -18.32
N ILE A 40 -24.89 -4.67 -19.65
CA ILE A 40 -23.65 -4.46 -20.37
C ILE A 40 -23.41 -2.94 -20.46
N PRO A 41 -22.24 -2.41 -20.03
CA PRO A 41 -21.96 -0.98 -20.08
C PRO A 41 -22.08 -0.41 -21.50
N ARG A 42 -22.75 0.75 -21.63
CA ARG A 42 -22.88 1.48 -22.91
C ARG A 42 -21.48 1.90 -23.38
N GLY A 43 -21.02 1.28 -24.46
CA GLY A 43 -19.64 1.34 -24.97
C GLY A 43 -19.20 0.00 -25.56
N VAL A 44 -19.75 -1.12 -25.06
CA VAL A 44 -19.68 -2.45 -25.71
C VAL A 44 -20.76 -2.59 -26.80
N GLY A 45 -21.13 -1.46 -27.43
CA GLY A 45 -22.25 -1.35 -28.37
C GLY A 45 -21.92 -1.77 -29.80
N GLU A 46 -20.64 -1.89 -30.15
CA GLU A 46 -20.21 -2.26 -31.51
C GLU A 46 -20.22 -3.77 -31.75
N LYS A 47 -20.30 -4.60 -30.70
CA LYS A 47 -20.54 -6.06 -30.82
C LYS A 47 -22.02 -6.42 -30.99
N ARG A 48 -22.86 -5.49 -31.45
CA ARG A 48 -24.28 -5.75 -31.76
C ARG A 48 -24.48 -6.74 -32.90
N MET A 49 -23.50 -6.89 -33.80
CA MET A 49 -23.64 -7.77 -34.96
C MET A 49 -23.83 -9.24 -34.59
N GLY A 50 -23.26 -9.69 -33.45
CA GLY A 50 -23.43 -11.07 -32.98
C GLY A 50 -24.79 -11.32 -32.31
N MET A 51 -25.21 -10.46 -31.39
CA MET A 51 -26.43 -10.71 -30.59
C MET A 51 -27.73 -10.56 -31.37
N ALA A 52 -27.80 -9.63 -32.33
CA ALA A 52 -28.99 -9.48 -33.18
C ALA A 52 -29.20 -10.73 -34.06
N LYS A 53 -28.12 -11.22 -34.67
CA LYS A 53 -28.12 -12.44 -35.49
C LYS A 53 -28.46 -13.69 -34.69
N LEU A 54 -27.91 -13.82 -33.47
CA LEU A 54 -28.27 -14.91 -32.55
C LEU A 54 -29.77 -14.89 -32.21
N LYS A 55 -30.33 -13.72 -31.91
CA LYS A 55 -31.75 -13.57 -31.58
C LYS A 55 -32.65 -13.92 -32.76
N GLU A 56 -32.26 -13.55 -33.98
CA GLU A 56 -32.96 -13.90 -35.21
C GLU A 56 -32.94 -15.41 -35.47
N MET A 57 -31.79 -16.06 -35.31
CA MET A 57 -31.63 -17.51 -35.54
C MET A 57 -32.41 -18.36 -34.52
N VAL A 58 -32.45 -17.94 -33.25
CA VAL A 58 -33.25 -18.60 -32.20
C VAL A 58 -34.75 -18.46 -32.48
N GLN A 59 -35.20 -17.36 -33.07
CA GLN A 59 -36.60 -17.15 -33.42
C GLN A 59 -37.01 -17.88 -34.71
N ALA A 60 -36.10 -17.99 -35.68
CA ALA A 60 -36.33 -18.69 -36.93
C ALA A 60 -36.42 -20.21 -36.74
N ASP A 61 -35.61 -20.78 -35.84
CA ASP A 61 -35.69 -22.19 -35.47
C ASP A 61 -35.34 -22.39 -33.98
N PRO A 62 -36.37 -22.46 -33.11
CA PRO A 62 -36.18 -22.68 -31.68
C PRO A 62 -35.64 -24.06 -31.31
N SER A 63 -35.64 -25.02 -32.25
CA SER A 63 -35.20 -26.39 -32.00
C SER A 63 -33.70 -26.60 -32.22
N LEU A 64 -33.01 -25.61 -32.79
CA LEU A 64 -31.57 -25.63 -33.00
C LEU A 64 -30.81 -25.71 -31.66
N PRO A 65 -29.84 -26.63 -31.54
CA PRO A 65 -28.99 -26.70 -30.36
C PRO A 65 -28.13 -25.44 -30.24
N SER A 66 -28.03 -24.90 -29.03
CA SER A 66 -27.39 -23.60 -28.77
C SER A 66 -25.93 -23.52 -29.25
N ILE A 67 -25.22 -24.65 -29.28
CA ILE A 67 -23.85 -24.72 -29.80
C ILE A 67 -23.78 -24.41 -31.29
N GLU A 68 -24.71 -24.93 -32.10
CA GLU A 68 -24.72 -24.75 -33.54
C GLU A 68 -25.09 -23.30 -33.92
N ILE A 69 -25.97 -22.68 -33.13
CA ILE A 69 -26.32 -21.27 -33.25
C ILE A 69 -25.10 -20.37 -33.00
N VAL A 70 -24.32 -20.70 -31.97
CA VAL A 70 -23.08 -19.97 -31.63
C VAL A 70 -22.00 -20.20 -32.68
N GLU A 71 -21.82 -21.42 -33.17
CA GLU A 71 -20.83 -21.74 -34.21
C GLU A 71 -21.14 -21.07 -35.54
N LYS A 72 -22.42 -20.94 -35.92
CA LYS A 72 -22.81 -20.19 -37.13
C LYS A 72 -22.55 -18.68 -37.01
N CYS A 73 -22.56 -18.12 -35.80
CA CYS A 73 -22.31 -16.70 -35.57
C CYS A 73 -20.82 -16.38 -35.38
N CYS A 74 -20.08 -17.27 -34.72
CA CYS A 74 -18.73 -17.01 -34.22
C CYS A 74 -17.65 -17.93 -34.84
N GLY A 75 -18.03 -18.86 -35.72
CA GLY A 75 -17.17 -19.88 -36.30
C GLY A 75 -17.08 -21.16 -35.44
N PRO A 76 -16.54 -22.26 -35.99
CA PRO A 76 -16.45 -23.55 -35.30
C PRO A 76 -15.75 -23.43 -33.94
N GLN A 77 -16.37 -23.95 -32.88
CA GLN A 77 -15.83 -23.92 -31.52
C GLN A 77 -15.02 -25.19 -31.29
N THR A 78 -13.69 -25.08 -31.21
CA THR A 78 -12.90 -26.24 -30.78
C THR A 78 -13.07 -26.41 -29.27
N ARG A 79 -13.61 -27.56 -28.84
CA ARG A 79 -13.85 -27.91 -27.43
C ARG A 79 -12.61 -27.81 -26.52
N SER A 80 -11.41 -27.74 -27.10
CA SER A 80 -10.13 -27.57 -26.40
C SER A 80 -9.70 -26.11 -26.21
N HIS A 81 -10.40 -25.14 -26.83
CA HIS A 81 -10.01 -23.73 -26.84
C HIS A 81 -11.21 -22.84 -26.53
N VAL A 82 -11.43 -22.57 -25.24
CA VAL A 82 -12.44 -21.60 -24.81
C VAL A 82 -11.97 -20.21 -25.23
N PHE A 83 -12.61 -19.64 -26.25
CA PHE A 83 -12.39 -18.26 -26.66
C PHE A 83 -13.10 -17.31 -25.68
N GLY A 84 -12.43 -17.00 -24.57
CA GLY A 84 -12.81 -15.89 -23.69
C GLY A 84 -12.18 -14.60 -24.23
N PHE A 85 -12.98 -13.57 -24.45
CA PHE A 85 -12.50 -12.26 -24.92
C PHE A 85 -11.49 -11.65 -23.95
N GLY A 86 -10.21 -11.79 -24.31
CA GLY A 86 -9.03 -11.20 -23.71
C GLY A 86 -7.86 -11.79 -24.48
N ASP A 87 -7.06 -10.95 -25.12
CA ASP A 87 -6.01 -11.39 -26.06
C ASP A 87 -5.16 -12.48 -25.38
N GLY A 88 -5.21 -13.69 -25.95
CA GLY A 88 -4.88 -14.91 -25.24
C GLY A 88 -3.40 -14.96 -24.88
N VAL A 89 -3.09 -14.82 -23.59
CA VAL A 89 -1.79 -15.24 -23.05
C VAL A 89 -1.64 -16.72 -23.40
N LYS A 90 -0.73 -17.06 -24.32
CA LYS A 90 -0.57 -18.44 -24.77
C LYS A 90 0.11 -19.21 -23.64
N ALA A 91 -0.12 -20.51 -23.55
CA ALA A 91 0.56 -21.37 -22.55
C ALA A 91 2.09 -21.23 -22.59
N LYS A 92 2.66 -20.89 -23.75
CA LYS A 92 4.10 -20.58 -23.91
C LYS A 92 4.52 -19.26 -23.25
N ASP A 93 3.62 -18.30 -23.10
CA ASP A 93 3.88 -16.99 -22.50
C ASP A 93 3.84 -17.06 -20.95
N LEU A 94 3.18 -18.09 -20.41
CA LEU A 94 3.16 -18.48 -18.99
C LEU A 94 4.35 -19.37 -18.59
N LYS A 95 5.26 -19.70 -19.51
CA LYS A 95 6.46 -20.50 -19.23
C LYS A 95 7.53 -19.67 -18.50
N GLY A 96 7.14 -19.03 -17.40
CA GLY A 96 8.08 -18.63 -16.35
C GLY A 96 8.63 -19.88 -15.68
N GLY A 97 9.87 -19.83 -15.17
CA GLY A 97 10.60 -20.99 -14.65
C GLY A 97 9.73 -21.91 -13.81
N THR A 98 9.81 -23.21 -14.07
CA THR A 98 9.03 -24.24 -13.37
C THR A 98 9.51 -24.39 -11.94
N SER A 99 9.28 -23.38 -11.10
CA SER A 99 9.41 -23.57 -9.67
C SER A 99 8.34 -24.58 -9.28
N SER A 100 8.77 -25.64 -8.61
CA SER A 100 7.86 -26.69 -8.18
C SER A 100 6.81 -26.08 -7.24
N LYS A 101 5.58 -26.60 -7.26
CA LYS A 101 4.54 -26.24 -6.27
C LYS A 101 5.08 -26.28 -4.83
N VAL A 102 6.00 -27.20 -4.56
CA VAL A 102 6.66 -27.34 -3.26
C VAL A 102 7.57 -26.15 -2.95
N GLU A 103 8.40 -25.71 -3.89
CA GLU A 103 9.30 -24.56 -3.71
C GLU A 103 8.51 -23.27 -3.47
N LEU A 104 7.42 -23.04 -4.21
CA LEU A 104 6.55 -21.87 -4.00
C LEU A 104 5.90 -21.88 -2.62
N LEU A 105 5.44 -23.04 -2.14
CA LEU A 105 4.87 -23.17 -0.80
C LEU A 105 5.92 -22.98 0.31
N SER A 106 7.16 -23.39 0.08
CA SER A 106 8.28 -23.13 1.00
C SER A 106 8.64 -21.66 1.03
N ALA A 107 8.78 -21.01 -0.14
CA ALA A 107 9.05 -19.59 -0.23
C ALA A 107 7.94 -18.75 0.43
N LEU A 108 6.67 -19.10 0.19
CA LEU A 108 5.54 -18.41 0.81
C LEU A 108 5.55 -18.53 2.34
N ARG A 109 5.91 -19.70 2.88
CA ARG A 109 6.06 -19.90 4.33
C ARG A 109 7.21 -19.09 4.90
N SER A 110 8.37 -19.12 4.25
CA SER A 110 9.54 -18.31 4.65
C SER A 110 9.17 -16.82 4.70
N THR A 111 8.60 -16.28 3.62
CA THR A 111 8.19 -14.87 3.58
C THR A 111 7.14 -14.53 4.64
N ARG A 112 6.24 -15.46 4.97
CA ARG A 112 5.27 -15.26 6.06
C ARG A 112 5.96 -15.20 7.43
N GLU A 113 6.94 -16.06 7.66
CA GLU A 113 7.73 -16.09 8.89
C GLU A 113 8.58 -14.83 9.03
N ASP A 114 9.26 -14.40 7.96
CA ASP A 114 10.05 -13.17 7.92
C ASP A 114 9.19 -11.94 8.24
N ASN A 115 8.00 -11.83 7.62
CA ASN A 115 7.07 -10.75 7.91
C ASN A 115 6.59 -10.75 9.37
N LYS A 116 6.44 -11.94 9.98
CA LYS A 116 6.10 -12.04 11.40
C LYS A 116 7.25 -11.55 12.28
N CYS A 117 8.49 -11.94 11.98
CA CYS A 117 9.67 -11.47 12.70
C CYS A 117 9.82 -9.94 12.60
N LEU A 118 9.70 -9.37 11.40
CA LEU A 118 9.75 -7.92 11.18
C LEU A 118 8.66 -7.17 11.96
N ASN A 119 7.47 -7.75 12.09
CA ASN A 119 6.40 -7.14 12.87
C ASN A 119 6.73 -7.09 14.37
N GLU A 120 7.32 -8.15 14.94
CA GLU A 120 7.75 -8.14 16.33
C GLU A 120 8.93 -7.18 16.57
N GLU A 121 9.87 -7.09 15.63
CA GLU A 121 10.98 -6.13 15.70
C GLU A 121 10.47 -4.67 15.68
N ASN A 122 9.53 -4.34 14.78
CA ASN A 122 8.89 -3.02 14.76
C ASN A 122 8.17 -2.69 16.07
N LYS A 123 7.53 -3.69 16.69
CA LYS A 123 6.89 -3.51 17.99
C LYS A 123 7.91 -3.21 19.08
N SER A 124 9.04 -3.92 19.10
CA SER A 124 10.13 -3.67 20.05
C SER A 124 10.72 -2.26 19.88
N LEU A 125 11.02 -1.87 18.65
CA LEU A 125 11.55 -0.53 18.34
C LEU A 125 10.57 0.59 18.72
N ASN A 126 9.27 0.34 18.60
CA ASN A 126 8.26 1.30 19.03
C ASN A 126 8.26 1.51 20.56
N GLU A 127 8.41 0.44 21.34
CA GLU A 127 8.53 0.55 22.80
C GLU A 127 9.84 1.24 23.22
N GLU A 128 10.96 0.97 22.53
CA GLU A 128 12.23 1.65 22.78
C GLU A 128 12.13 3.16 22.50
N ASN A 129 11.54 3.55 21.36
CA ASN A 129 11.31 4.96 21.04
C ASN A 129 10.43 5.67 22.08
N LYS A 130 9.41 4.98 22.59
CA LYS A 130 8.57 5.50 23.66
C LYS A 130 9.38 5.77 24.93
N SER A 131 10.22 4.82 25.34
CA SER A 131 11.11 4.97 26.50
C SER A 131 12.09 6.14 26.33
N LEU A 132 12.74 6.25 25.16
CA LEU A 132 13.65 7.36 24.86
C LEU A 132 12.95 8.72 24.88
N ASN A 133 11.69 8.78 24.43
CA ASN A 133 10.90 10.00 24.50
C ASN A 133 10.58 10.41 25.95
N GLU A 134 10.29 9.45 26.82
CA GLU A 134 10.10 9.70 28.26
C GLU A 134 11.41 10.18 28.92
N GLU A 135 12.55 9.59 28.57
CA GLU A 135 13.87 10.02 29.06
C GLU A 135 14.22 11.44 28.62
N ASN A 136 14.00 11.77 27.34
CA ASN A 136 14.23 13.12 26.81
C ASN A 136 13.37 14.17 27.54
N LYS A 137 12.12 13.85 27.86
CA LYS A 137 11.26 14.73 28.65
C LYS A 137 11.85 14.97 30.05
N SER A 138 12.27 13.91 30.73
CA SER A 138 12.91 13.98 32.04
C SER A 138 14.21 14.81 32.02
N LEU A 139 15.05 14.62 31.00
CA LEU A 139 16.26 15.42 30.81
C LEU A 139 15.94 16.90 30.59
N ASN A 140 14.90 17.21 29.83
CA ASN A 140 14.48 18.58 29.58
C ASN A 140 13.99 19.26 30.88
N ASP A 141 13.22 18.55 31.71
CA ASP A 141 12.77 19.06 33.01
C ASP A 141 13.96 19.34 33.95
N ARG A 142 14.98 18.45 33.93
CA ARG A 142 16.22 18.66 34.70
C ARG A 142 17.04 19.84 34.20
N LEU A 143 17.11 20.04 32.88
CA LEU A 143 17.79 21.20 32.30
C LEU A 143 17.09 22.51 32.69
N SER A 144 15.76 22.55 32.67
CA SER A 144 14.99 23.72 33.13
C SER A 144 15.29 24.03 34.59
N THR A 145 15.34 23.00 35.45
CA THR A 145 15.66 23.17 36.87
C THR A 145 17.07 23.77 37.07
N LEU A 146 18.06 23.25 36.34
CA LEU A 146 19.44 23.74 36.37
C LEU A 146 19.55 25.19 35.88
N GLU A 147 18.78 25.56 34.85
CA GLU A 147 18.75 26.92 34.32
C GLU A 147 18.24 27.92 35.39
N ASP A 148 17.21 27.53 36.15
CA ASP A 148 16.66 28.35 37.23
C ASP A 148 17.65 28.50 38.39
N GLU A 149 18.33 27.42 38.78
CA GLU A 149 19.41 27.47 39.78
C GLU A 149 20.57 28.39 39.34
N MET A 150 20.96 28.33 38.06
CA MET A 150 22.00 29.22 37.52
C MET A 150 21.57 30.69 37.55
N LYS A 151 20.30 30.99 37.25
CA LYS A 151 19.76 32.36 37.37
C LYS A 151 19.83 32.86 38.81
N GLU A 152 19.50 32.03 39.79
CA GLU A 152 19.60 32.40 41.21
C GLU A 152 21.05 32.62 41.66
N ILE A 153 21.98 31.76 41.24
CA ILE A 153 23.42 31.94 41.50
C ILE A 153 23.93 33.25 40.88
N MET A 154 23.47 33.58 39.67
CA MET A 154 23.85 34.83 39.00
C MET A 154 23.39 36.06 39.78
N LYS A 155 22.14 36.06 40.27
CA LYS A 155 21.62 37.13 41.14
C LYS A 155 22.41 37.25 42.44
N MET A 156 22.71 36.12 43.09
CA MET A 156 23.52 36.11 44.32
C MET A 156 24.93 36.66 44.09
N LYS A 157 25.57 36.30 42.97
CA LYS A 157 26.89 36.83 42.59
C LYS A 157 26.85 38.35 42.37
N GLU A 158 25.80 38.85 41.74
CA GLU A 158 25.61 40.29 41.51
C GLU A 158 25.46 41.06 42.83
N LEU A 159 24.66 40.54 43.77
CA LEU A 159 24.53 41.12 45.12
C LEU A 159 25.85 41.15 45.88
N PHE A 160 26.66 40.08 45.78
CA PHE A 160 27.96 40.02 46.44
C PHE A 160 28.97 41.02 45.84
N ALA A 161 28.97 41.16 44.51
CA ALA A 161 29.78 42.17 43.83
C ALA A 161 29.39 43.60 44.24
N ALA A 162 28.08 43.88 44.38
CA ALA A 162 27.59 45.16 44.87
C ALA A 162 28.06 45.46 46.31
N GLN A 163 28.02 44.46 47.21
CA GLN A 163 28.51 44.61 48.60
C GLN A 163 30.02 44.87 48.68
N GLN A 164 30.83 44.19 47.87
CA GLN A 164 32.29 44.41 47.86
C GLN A 164 32.68 45.81 47.39
N SER A 165 31.88 46.45 46.51
CA SER A 165 32.13 47.84 46.12
C SER A 165 31.96 48.84 47.27
N HIS A 166 31.20 48.49 48.31
CA HIS A 166 30.93 49.37 49.45
C HIS A 166 32.07 49.37 50.50
N VAL A 167 32.92 48.33 50.51
CA VAL A 167 34.07 48.24 51.42
C VAL A 167 35.32 48.73 50.69
N GLN A 168 35.48 50.05 50.57
CA GLN A 168 36.80 50.60 50.25
C GLN A 168 37.73 50.45 51.46
N PRO A 169 39.03 50.14 51.27
CA PRO A 169 39.99 50.08 52.37
C PRO A 169 40.06 51.45 53.02
N ALA A 170 39.86 51.51 54.34
CA ALA A 170 40.20 52.68 55.12
C ALA A 170 41.71 52.95 54.92
N THR A 171 42.02 53.87 54.00
CA THR A 171 43.34 54.45 53.85
C THR A 171 43.61 55.24 55.12
N SER A 172 44.28 54.62 56.09
CA SER A 172 44.89 55.36 57.19
C SER A 172 45.99 56.25 56.62
N PRO A 173 45.92 57.58 56.76
CA PRO A 173 47.06 58.43 56.50
C PRO A 173 48.00 58.29 57.70
N VAL A 174 49.09 57.53 57.55
CA VAL A 174 50.21 57.61 58.49
C VAL A 174 50.95 58.90 58.16
N SER A 175 50.77 59.88 59.04
CA SER A 175 51.42 61.19 59.02
C SER A 175 52.94 61.09 59.10
N THR A 176 53.56 61.99 58.35
CA THR A 176 54.98 62.37 58.36
C THR A 176 55.39 62.91 59.73
N GLU A 177 56.49 62.37 60.27
CA GLU A 177 57.53 63.12 61.00
C GLU A 177 58.88 62.38 60.90
#